data_AF-A0A7S2EP95-F1
#
_entry.id   AF-A0A7S2EP95-F1
#
_cell.length_a   1.000
_cell.length_b   1.000
_cell.length_c   1.000
_cell.angle_alpha   90.00
_cell.angle_beta   90.00
_cell.angle_gamma   90.00
#
_symmetry.space_group_name_H-M   'P 1'
#
loop_
_entity.id
_entity.type
_entity.pdbx_description
1 polymer ?
#
loop_
_entity_poly.entity_id
_entity_poly.type
_entity_poly.pdbx_seq_one_letter_code
_entity_poly.pdbx_strand_id
1 'polypeptide(L)'
;NTRYSYLVTCEPMNASASNTKYTSMDGFFKTAPAATEETDVSFVWAADLAGQGWGRNPNFEITNVDGKTIKGGYAVFDTMSSLNPDFALFQGDMIYADDAIPPTKAIPEAMGGGEWTNNPSKDFIAVTLDEFRANWKYNFGDDKMQSFLSQTPVFVQWDDHEVTNNWFPGEILGGPLYESGTEANDLAMNSLKAFYEFNPIKEGSKIYRSQRLGKHLEIFFPDYRSYRDPNPG
;
A
#
# COMPACT_ATOMS: atom_id res chain seq x y z
N ASN A 1 16.88 0.42 18.51
CA ASN A 1 15.82 0.17 19.50
C ASN A 1 15.45 1.43 20.29
N THR A 2 15.29 2.56 19.60
CA THR A 2 15.10 3.87 20.24
C THR A 2 13.92 4.56 19.60
N ARG A 3 13.05 5.17 20.40
CA ARG A 3 11.87 5.91 19.92
C ARG A 3 12.27 7.33 19.50
N TYR A 4 11.78 7.76 18.35
CA TYR A 4 11.91 9.11 17.82
C TYR A 4 10.52 9.64 17.46
N SER A 5 10.30 10.93 17.69
CA SER A 5 9.12 11.65 17.20
C SER A 5 9.54 12.57 16.06
N TYR A 6 8.64 12.80 15.10
CA TYR A 6 8.89 13.66 13.97
C TYR A 6 7.62 14.42 13.55
N LEU A 7 7.82 15.57 12.93
CA LEU A 7 6.79 16.37 12.29
C LEU A 7 7.37 16.88 10.97
N VAL A 8 6.65 16.69 9.87
CA VAL A 8 7.10 17.15 8.54
C VAL A 8 6.34 18.41 8.19
N THR A 9 7.06 19.40 7.70
CA THR A 9 6.49 20.65 7.22
C THR A 9 6.95 20.90 5.78
N CYS A 10 6.00 21.15 4.90
CA CYS A 10 6.26 21.62 3.54
C CYS A 10 5.96 23.12 3.45
N GLU A 11 6.97 23.89 3.07
CA GLU A 11 6.89 25.34 2.91
C GLU A 11 7.30 25.74 1.49
N PRO A 12 6.68 26.78 0.91
CA PRO A 12 7.05 27.25 -0.41
C PRO A 12 8.45 27.83 -0.39
N MET A 13 9.31 27.42 -1.33
CA MET A 13 10.67 27.98 -1.48
C MET A 13 10.66 29.49 -1.76
N ASN A 14 9.58 30.00 -2.33
CA ASN A 14 9.39 31.42 -2.58
C ASN A 14 8.03 31.87 -2.04
N ALA A 15 8.05 32.60 -0.91
CA ALA A 15 6.86 33.12 -0.24
C ALA A 15 6.05 34.11 -1.09
N SER A 16 6.64 34.68 -2.16
CA SER A 16 5.90 35.52 -3.11
C SER A 16 4.99 34.74 -4.07
N ALA A 17 5.20 33.43 -4.22
CA ALA A 17 4.41 32.56 -5.10
C ALA A 17 3.25 31.87 -4.36
N SER A 18 3.42 31.58 -3.06
CA SER A 18 2.37 31.03 -2.19
C SER A 18 2.76 31.25 -0.73
N ASN A 19 1.76 31.41 0.14
CA ASN A 19 1.92 31.39 1.60
C ASN A 19 1.39 30.09 2.22
N THR A 20 1.00 29.10 1.40
CA THR A 20 0.42 27.86 1.90
C THR A 20 1.50 26.97 2.50
N LYS A 21 1.34 26.67 3.78
CA LYS A 21 2.16 25.74 4.55
C LYS A 21 1.36 24.48 4.82
N TYR A 22 1.99 23.32 4.61
CA TYR A 22 1.40 22.03 4.98
C TYR A 22 2.20 21.43 6.11
N THR A 23 1.50 20.90 7.11
CA THR A 23 2.08 20.21 8.26
C THR A 23 1.49 18.81 8.31
N SER A 24 2.35 17.80 8.47
CA SER A 24 1.89 16.42 8.69
C SER A 24 1.20 16.29 10.04
N MET A 25 0.56 15.14 10.28
CA MET A 25 0.30 14.71 11.65
C MET A 25 1.61 14.45 12.41
N ASP A 26 1.56 14.52 13.74
CA ASP A 26 2.66 14.09 14.59
C ASP A 26 2.92 12.60 14.36
N GLY A 27 4.18 12.26 14.09
CA GLY A 27 4.61 10.89 13.90
C GLY A 27 5.62 10.46 14.94
N PHE A 28 5.73 9.15 15.13
CA PHE A 28 6.84 8.55 15.84
C PHE A 28 7.19 7.19 15.24
N PHE A 29 8.43 6.77 15.46
CA PHE A 29 8.88 5.43 15.10
C PHE A 29 9.89 4.93 16.12
N LYS A 30 10.10 3.61 16.12
CA LYS A 30 11.13 2.95 16.91
C LYS A 30 12.18 2.37 15.97
N THR A 31 13.45 2.71 16.16
CA THR A 31 14.52 2.14 15.32
C THR A 31 14.65 0.64 15.58
N ALA A 32 14.97 -0.13 14.53
CA ALA A 32 15.25 -1.55 14.64
C ALA A 32 16.28 -1.85 15.76
N PRO A 33 16.12 -2.96 16.49
CA PRO A 33 17.12 -3.40 17.45
C PRO A 33 18.41 -3.83 16.75
N ALA A 34 19.55 -3.54 17.36
CA ALA A 34 20.84 -3.97 16.81
C ALA A 34 20.90 -5.50 16.73
N ALA A 35 21.65 -6.04 15.77
CA ALA A 35 21.73 -7.49 15.54
C ALA A 35 22.20 -8.32 16.76
N THR A 36 22.80 -7.67 17.75
CA THR A 36 23.25 -8.29 19.01
C THR A 36 22.23 -8.19 20.15
N GLU A 37 21.16 -7.39 19.99
CA GLU A 37 20.14 -7.20 21.02
C GLU A 37 19.16 -8.39 21.06
N GLU A 38 18.94 -8.90 22.26
CA GLU A 38 17.89 -9.88 22.60
C GLU A 38 16.67 -9.11 23.12
N THR A 39 15.73 -8.82 22.23
CA THR A 39 14.47 -8.14 22.57
C THR A 39 13.33 -8.83 21.85
N ASP A 40 12.18 -8.86 22.51
CA ASP A 40 10.93 -9.24 21.86
C ASP A 40 10.66 -8.29 20.68
N VAL A 41 10.08 -8.85 19.62
CA VAL A 41 9.71 -8.14 18.40
C VAL A 41 8.28 -8.50 18.06
N SER A 42 7.41 -7.51 17.92
CA SER A 42 6.02 -7.69 17.48
C SER A 42 5.80 -7.04 16.11
N PHE A 43 5.05 -7.69 15.24
CA PHE A 43 4.72 -7.11 13.94
C PHE A 43 3.35 -7.58 13.46
N VAL A 44 2.79 -6.81 12.55
CA VAL A 44 1.58 -7.14 11.79
C VAL A 44 1.93 -7.24 10.32
N TRP A 45 1.07 -7.87 9.52
CA TRP A 45 1.22 -7.89 8.08
C TRP A 45 -0.12 -7.69 7.39
N ALA A 46 -0.07 -7.12 6.20
CA ALA A 46 -1.19 -6.92 5.31
C ALA A 46 -0.75 -7.16 3.87
N ALA A 47 -1.71 -7.56 3.04
CA ALA A 47 -1.63 -7.66 1.60
C ALA A 47 -3.03 -7.34 1.07
N ASP A 48 -3.18 -7.26 -0.24
CA ASP A 48 -4.49 -7.21 -0.90
C ASP A 48 -5.35 -6.01 -0.44
N LEU A 49 -4.80 -4.79 -0.54
CA LEU A 49 -5.47 -3.59 -0.08
C LEU A 49 -6.34 -2.97 -1.19
N ALA A 50 -7.66 -3.05 -0.96
CA ALA A 50 -8.69 -2.67 -1.94
C ALA A 50 -8.61 -3.54 -3.20
N GLY A 51 -9.26 -3.12 -4.29
CA GLY A 51 -9.23 -3.85 -5.56
C GLY A 51 -10.55 -4.49 -5.94
N GLN A 52 -10.64 -5.00 -7.15
CA GLN A 52 -11.81 -5.65 -7.72
C GLN A 52 -13.10 -4.82 -7.60
N GLY A 53 -13.04 -3.50 -7.53
CA GLY A 53 -14.21 -2.65 -7.31
C GLY A 53 -14.57 -2.35 -5.84
N TRP A 54 -13.84 -2.91 -4.87
CA TRP A 54 -14.02 -2.66 -3.44
C TRP A 54 -12.92 -1.72 -2.93
N GLY A 55 -13.31 -0.49 -2.60
CA GLY A 55 -12.42 0.53 -2.04
C GLY A 55 -12.96 1.10 -0.74
N ARG A 56 -12.69 2.38 -0.50
CA ARG A 56 -12.98 3.04 0.77
C ARG A 56 -14.47 3.38 0.89
N ASN A 57 -15.19 2.57 1.65
CA ASN A 57 -16.61 2.80 1.91
C ASN A 57 -16.83 3.58 3.22
N PRO A 58 -17.34 4.82 3.20
CA PRO A 58 -17.57 5.62 4.41
C PRO A 58 -18.70 5.08 5.29
N ASN A 59 -19.60 4.27 4.71
CA ASN A 59 -20.75 3.67 5.38
C ASN A 59 -20.46 2.27 5.93
N PHE A 60 -19.29 1.69 5.61
CA PHE A 60 -18.91 0.38 6.13
C PHE A 60 -18.78 0.43 7.66
N GLU A 61 -19.38 -0.54 8.33
CA GLU A 61 -19.29 -0.69 9.78
C GLU A 61 -18.97 -2.14 10.13
N ILE A 62 -18.00 -2.33 11.03
CA ILE A 62 -17.65 -3.65 11.56
C ILE A 62 -17.40 -3.55 13.06
N THR A 63 -17.91 -4.51 13.83
CA THR A 63 -17.60 -4.63 15.26
C THR A 63 -16.47 -5.63 15.44
N ASN A 64 -15.37 -5.20 16.06
CA ASN A 64 -14.24 -6.09 16.33
C ASN A 64 -14.54 -7.04 17.50
N VAL A 65 -13.61 -7.96 17.79
CA VAL A 65 -13.75 -8.97 18.86
C VAL A 65 -13.88 -8.37 20.27
N ASP A 66 -13.46 -7.12 20.47
CA ASP A 66 -13.56 -6.40 21.74
C ASP A 66 -14.88 -5.61 21.86
N GLY A 67 -15.79 -5.74 20.89
CA GLY A 67 -17.07 -5.03 20.88
C GLY A 67 -16.98 -3.57 20.42
N LYS A 68 -15.83 -3.12 19.91
CA LYS A 68 -15.66 -1.78 19.35
C LYS A 68 -16.13 -1.75 17.90
N THR A 69 -17.08 -0.87 17.60
CA THR A 69 -17.49 -0.58 16.22
C THR A 69 -16.48 0.35 15.55
N ILE A 70 -15.98 -0.08 14.40
CA ILE A 70 -15.12 0.68 13.49
C ILE A 70 -15.95 1.04 12.27
N LYS A 71 -15.90 2.31 11.88
CA LYS A 71 -16.67 2.85 10.76
C LYS A 71 -15.76 3.46 9.70
N GLY A 72 -16.09 3.18 8.44
CA GLY A 72 -15.57 3.85 7.26
C GLY A 72 -14.16 3.41 6.88
N GLY A 73 -13.86 3.46 5.58
CA GLY A 73 -12.50 3.30 5.06
C GLY A 73 -11.87 1.95 5.41
N TYR A 74 -10.56 1.94 5.64
CA TYR A 74 -9.82 0.71 5.91
C TYR A 74 -9.77 0.36 7.41
N ALA A 75 -10.85 -0.28 7.88
CA ALA A 75 -10.99 -0.70 9.28
C ALA A 75 -9.80 -1.55 9.81
N VAL A 76 -9.13 -2.29 8.92
CA VAL A 76 -7.95 -3.10 9.26
C VAL A 76 -6.82 -2.27 9.88
N PHE A 77 -6.60 -1.03 9.47
CA PHE A 77 -5.53 -0.19 10.03
C PHE A 77 -5.82 0.26 11.46
N ASP A 78 -7.08 0.48 11.83
CA ASP A 78 -7.47 0.71 13.23
C ASP A 78 -7.21 -0.53 14.09
N THR A 79 -7.56 -1.72 13.57
CA THR A 79 -7.31 -2.99 14.25
C THR A 79 -5.81 -3.23 14.44
N MET A 80 -5.00 -3.09 13.39
CA MET A 80 -3.55 -3.25 13.47
C MET A 80 -2.90 -2.23 14.40
N SER A 81 -3.35 -0.96 14.38
CA SER A 81 -2.85 0.08 15.27
C SER A 81 -3.04 -0.28 16.75
N SER A 82 -4.17 -0.91 17.09
CA SER A 82 -4.47 -1.30 18.48
C SER A 82 -3.51 -2.34 19.06
N LEU A 83 -2.80 -3.08 18.20
CA LEU A 83 -1.80 -4.07 18.60
C LEU A 83 -0.44 -3.45 18.95
N ASN A 84 -0.25 -2.14 18.68
CA ASN A 84 1.01 -1.42 18.90
C ASN A 84 2.26 -2.20 18.41
N PRO A 85 2.30 -2.61 17.12
CA PRO A 85 3.41 -3.38 16.59
C PRO A 85 4.71 -2.56 16.50
N ASP A 86 5.87 -3.23 16.54
CA ASP A 86 7.16 -2.56 16.28
C ASP A 86 7.29 -2.12 14.80
N PHE A 87 6.67 -2.87 13.88
CA PHE A 87 6.58 -2.55 12.44
C PHE A 87 5.45 -3.35 11.75
N ALA A 88 5.18 -3.01 10.49
CA ALA A 88 4.27 -3.74 9.61
C ALA A 88 4.99 -4.30 8.37
N LEU A 89 4.47 -5.41 7.84
CA LEU A 89 4.84 -5.94 6.52
C LEU A 89 3.70 -5.71 5.53
N PHE A 90 3.98 -5.02 4.42
CA PHE A 90 3.06 -4.95 3.28
C PHE A 90 3.56 -5.88 2.19
N GLN A 91 2.84 -6.97 1.94
CA GLN A 91 3.31 -8.13 1.16
C GLN A 91 2.88 -8.13 -0.32
N GLY A 92 2.51 -6.97 -0.87
CA GLY A 92 2.07 -6.83 -2.26
C GLY A 92 0.58 -6.57 -2.37
N ASP A 93 0.16 -6.30 -3.60
CA ASP A 93 -1.23 -6.00 -3.97
C ASP A 93 -1.82 -4.84 -3.18
N MET A 94 -1.00 -3.81 -2.98
CA MET A 94 -1.31 -2.65 -2.15
C MET A 94 -2.03 -1.55 -2.93
N ILE A 95 -2.28 -1.69 -4.24
CA ILE A 95 -2.96 -0.66 -5.06
C ILE A 95 -3.97 -1.16 -6.10
N TYR A 96 -3.86 -2.42 -6.56
CA TYR A 96 -4.70 -2.95 -7.66
C TYR A 96 -4.78 -1.99 -8.84
N ALA A 97 -3.62 -1.74 -9.46
CA ALA A 97 -3.43 -0.74 -10.51
C ALA A 97 -4.26 -1.03 -11.78
N ASP A 98 -4.62 -2.28 -11.99
CA ASP A 98 -5.38 -2.84 -13.10
C ASP A 98 -6.87 -3.06 -12.82
N ASP A 99 -7.32 -2.75 -11.59
CA ASP A 99 -8.74 -2.78 -11.24
C ASP A 99 -9.30 -1.37 -11.02
N ALA A 100 -10.39 -1.10 -11.74
CA ALA A 100 -11.23 0.04 -11.46
C ALA A 100 -12.04 -0.15 -10.16
N ILE A 101 -12.13 0.92 -9.37
CA ILE A 101 -12.99 1.03 -8.19
C ILE A 101 -14.11 2.03 -8.53
N PRO A 102 -15.26 1.57 -9.06
CA PRO A 102 -16.36 2.43 -9.43
C PRO A 102 -17.02 3.04 -8.18
N PRO A 103 -17.81 4.11 -8.32
CA PRO A 103 -18.50 4.75 -7.19
C PRO A 103 -19.36 3.78 -6.37
N THR A 104 -19.93 2.77 -7.00
CA THR A 104 -20.78 1.79 -6.32
C THR A 104 -20.56 0.38 -6.88
N LYS A 105 -20.77 -0.63 -6.03
CA LYS A 105 -20.72 -2.05 -6.41
C LYS A 105 -21.77 -2.84 -5.63
N ALA A 106 -22.52 -3.70 -6.32
CA ALA A 106 -23.50 -4.57 -5.66
C ALA A 106 -22.79 -5.60 -4.76
N ILE A 107 -23.25 -5.72 -3.52
CA ILE A 107 -22.80 -6.74 -2.58
C ILE A 107 -23.51 -8.06 -2.93
N PRO A 108 -22.78 -9.17 -3.12
CA PRO A 108 -23.42 -10.45 -3.39
C PRO A 108 -24.42 -10.82 -2.29
N GLU A 109 -25.56 -11.39 -2.66
CA GLU A 109 -26.59 -11.86 -1.70
C GLU A 109 -26.01 -12.84 -0.65
N ALA A 110 -25.06 -13.69 -1.06
CA ALA A 110 -24.36 -14.60 -0.16
C ALA A 110 -23.54 -13.90 0.93
N MET A 111 -23.23 -12.61 0.75
CA MET A 111 -22.49 -11.74 1.68
C MET A 111 -23.42 -10.75 2.40
N GLY A 112 -24.75 -10.92 2.29
CA GLY A 112 -25.75 -10.08 2.95
C GLY A 112 -26.48 -9.09 2.05
N GLY A 113 -26.11 -9.01 0.76
CA GLY A 113 -26.77 -8.14 -0.21
C GLY A 113 -26.54 -6.64 0.04
N GLY A 114 -27.14 -5.80 -0.80
CA GLY A 114 -27.05 -4.34 -0.72
C GLY A 114 -25.99 -3.74 -1.65
N GLU A 115 -25.53 -2.54 -1.31
CA GLU A 115 -24.65 -1.74 -2.16
C GLU A 115 -23.45 -1.22 -1.38
N TRP A 116 -22.26 -1.39 -1.95
CA TRP A 116 -21.02 -0.82 -1.46
C TRP A 116 -20.77 0.52 -2.15
N THR A 117 -20.54 1.56 -1.37
CA THR A 117 -20.30 2.91 -1.88
C THR A 117 -18.82 3.26 -1.71
N ASN A 118 -18.09 3.46 -2.79
CA ASN A 118 -16.70 3.93 -2.73
C ASN A 118 -16.68 5.45 -2.74
N ASN A 119 -16.16 6.08 -1.68
CA ASN A 119 -16.00 7.52 -1.61
C ASN A 119 -14.65 7.91 -0.97
N PRO A 120 -13.69 8.43 -1.75
CA PRO A 120 -13.79 8.64 -3.21
C PRO A 120 -13.74 7.31 -3.99
N SER A 121 -14.08 7.36 -5.27
CA SER A 121 -13.83 6.29 -6.23
C SER A 121 -12.44 6.42 -6.88
N LYS A 122 -11.97 5.33 -7.51
CA LYS A 122 -10.74 5.24 -8.32
C LYS A 122 -11.08 4.42 -9.56
N ASP A 123 -11.92 4.98 -10.42
CA ASP A 123 -12.61 4.26 -11.50
C ASP A 123 -11.81 4.27 -12.81
N PHE A 124 -10.58 3.75 -12.76
CA PHE A 124 -9.67 3.65 -13.90
C PHE A 124 -8.60 2.58 -13.63
N ILE A 125 -7.93 2.13 -14.69
CA ILE A 125 -6.71 1.31 -14.63
C ILE A 125 -5.48 2.17 -14.95
N ALA A 126 -4.30 1.79 -14.49
CA ALA A 126 -3.06 2.53 -14.74
C ALA A 126 -2.33 2.05 -15.98
N VAL A 127 -1.87 3.02 -16.79
CA VAL A 127 -0.92 2.80 -17.89
C VAL A 127 0.27 3.75 -17.75
N THR A 128 -0.02 5.01 -17.44
CA THR A 128 0.97 6.09 -17.27
C THR A 128 1.48 6.17 -15.84
N LEU A 129 2.68 6.74 -15.66
CA LEU A 129 3.25 7.00 -14.34
C LEU A 129 2.30 7.81 -13.43
N ASP A 130 1.60 8.82 -13.97
CA ASP A 130 0.69 9.63 -13.18
C ASP A 130 -0.55 8.86 -12.71
N GLU A 131 -1.01 7.89 -13.49
CA GLU A 131 -2.09 6.98 -13.07
C GLU A 131 -1.60 5.99 -11.99
N PHE A 132 -0.39 5.45 -12.09
CA PHE A 132 0.20 4.64 -11.01
C PHE A 132 0.37 5.45 -9.72
N ARG A 133 0.82 6.71 -9.82
CA ARG A 133 0.88 7.63 -8.66
C ARG A 133 -0.52 7.89 -8.09
N ALA A 134 -1.53 8.04 -8.93
CA ALA A 134 -2.91 8.24 -8.48
C ALA A 134 -3.46 7.01 -7.74
N ASN A 135 -3.08 5.80 -8.16
CA ASN A 135 -3.40 4.56 -7.47
C ASN A 135 -2.80 4.51 -6.05
N TRP A 136 -1.52 4.86 -5.89
CA TRP A 136 -0.92 4.98 -4.55
C TRP A 136 -1.62 6.05 -3.70
N LYS A 137 -1.79 7.26 -4.26
CA LYS A 137 -2.47 8.37 -3.56
C LYS A 137 -3.88 8.00 -3.09
N TYR A 138 -4.59 7.15 -3.83
CA TYR A 138 -5.91 6.67 -3.43
C TYR A 138 -5.84 5.97 -2.07
N ASN A 139 -4.95 5.00 -1.90
CA ASN A 139 -4.84 4.25 -0.64
C ASN A 139 -4.24 5.10 0.48
N PHE A 140 -3.21 5.90 0.21
CA PHE A 140 -2.68 6.86 1.19
C PHE A 140 -3.67 7.97 1.57
N GLY A 141 -4.79 8.12 0.88
CA GLY A 141 -5.84 9.06 1.23
C GLY A 141 -6.78 8.57 2.35
N ASP A 142 -6.64 7.34 2.85
CA ASP A 142 -7.44 6.83 3.97
C ASP A 142 -6.91 7.33 5.32
N ASP A 143 -7.79 7.92 6.14
CA ASP A 143 -7.40 8.50 7.43
C ASP A 143 -6.81 7.48 8.41
N LYS A 144 -7.30 6.23 8.40
CA LYS A 144 -6.82 5.17 9.29
C LYS A 144 -5.46 4.67 8.84
N MET A 145 -5.26 4.53 7.52
CA MET A 145 -3.96 4.22 6.95
C MET A 145 -2.93 5.31 7.30
N GLN A 146 -3.28 6.60 7.14
CA GLN A 146 -2.38 7.69 7.51
C GLN A 146 -2.03 7.68 9.00
N SER A 147 -3.02 7.47 9.88
CA SER A 147 -2.83 7.36 11.32
C SER A 147 -1.93 6.18 11.72
N PHE A 148 -2.08 5.03 11.05
CA PHE A 148 -1.24 3.86 11.27
C PHE A 148 0.22 4.13 10.82
N LEU A 149 0.39 4.68 9.63
CA LEU A 149 1.71 4.94 9.03
C LEU A 149 2.49 6.06 9.71
N SER A 150 1.83 6.97 10.43
CA SER A 150 2.53 7.98 11.23
C SER A 150 3.19 7.40 12.48
N GLN A 151 2.80 6.19 12.89
CA GLN A 151 3.21 5.57 14.15
C GLN A 151 3.92 4.22 13.96
N THR A 152 3.75 3.58 12.82
CA THR A 152 4.23 2.23 12.53
C THR A 152 5.14 2.21 11.30
N PRO A 153 6.44 1.89 11.46
CA PRO A 153 7.33 1.63 10.32
C PRO A 153 6.80 0.50 9.44
N VAL A 154 6.96 0.63 8.13
CA VAL A 154 6.54 -0.43 7.18
C VAL A 154 7.73 -0.95 6.39
N PHE A 155 7.79 -2.27 6.22
CA PHE A 155 8.61 -2.92 5.21
C PHE A 155 7.70 -3.43 4.09
N VAL A 156 8.02 -3.03 2.86
CA VAL A 156 7.17 -3.25 1.70
C VAL A 156 7.83 -4.22 0.72
N GLN A 157 7.02 -5.08 0.13
CA GLN A 157 7.29 -5.88 -1.05
C GLN A 157 6.14 -5.62 -2.05
N TRP A 158 6.38 -5.85 -3.34
CA TRP A 158 5.33 -5.84 -4.36
C TRP A 158 4.92 -7.27 -4.76
N ASP A 159 3.74 -7.37 -5.37
CA ASP A 159 3.31 -8.52 -6.14
C ASP A 159 2.78 -8.04 -7.52
N ASP A 160 1.83 -8.73 -8.16
CA ASP A 160 1.42 -8.38 -9.52
C ASP A 160 0.55 -7.13 -9.60
N HIS A 161 -0.37 -6.93 -8.66
CA HIS A 161 -1.36 -5.86 -8.75
C HIS A 161 -0.77 -4.46 -8.49
N GLU A 162 0.53 -4.35 -8.15
CA GLU A 162 1.27 -3.11 -8.33
C GLU A 162 1.43 -2.71 -9.81
N VAL A 163 1.41 -3.67 -10.73
CA VAL A 163 1.57 -3.49 -12.19
C VAL A 163 0.28 -3.85 -12.92
N THR A 164 -0.01 -5.16 -13.02
CA THR A 164 -1.20 -5.75 -13.62
C THR A 164 -1.27 -7.24 -13.31
N ASN A 165 -2.47 -7.79 -13.14
CA ASN A 165 -2.71 -9.17 -12.71
C ASN A 165 -1.84 -10.19 -13.47
N ASN A 166 -1.21 -11.10 -12.72
CA ASN A 166 -0.43 -12.23 -13.20
C ASN A 166 0.77 -11.89 -14.10
N TRP A 167 1.20 -10.63 -14.17
CA TRP A 167 2.23 -10.26 -15.13
C TRP A 167 3.56 -11.00 -14.95
N PHE A 168 4.28 -11.14 -16.07
CA PHE A 168 5.66 -11.62 -16.10
C PHE A 168 6.52 -10.81 -17.11
N PRO A 169 7.85 -10.79 -16.94
CA PRO A 169 8.75 -10.09 -17.85
C PRO A 169 8.59 -10.55 -19.31
N GLY A 170 8.40 -9.59 -20.21
CA GLY A 170 8.24 -9.83 -21.65
C GLY A 170 6.84 -10.26 -22.09
N GLU A 171 5.85 -10.24 -21.19
CA GLU A 171 4.45 -10.45 -21.55
C GLU A 171 3.93 -9.32 -22.46
N ILE A 172 3.15 -9.73 -23.48
CA ILE A 172 2.43 -8.82 -24.37
C ILE A 172 0.95 -8.89 -24.01
N LEU A 173 0.42 -7.78 -23.53
CA LEU A 173 -0.94 -7.61 -23.05
C LEU A 173 -1.87 -7.19 -24.20
N GLY A 174 -3.17 -7.28 -23.92
CA GLY A 174 -4.21 -6.85 -24.84
C GLY A 174 -5.58 -6.75 -24.18
N GLY A 175 -6.62 -6.73 -25.02
CA GLY A 175 -7.99 -6.55 -24.56
C GLY A 175 -8.45 -7.67 -23.60
N PRO A 176 -9.38 -7.37 -22.69
CA PRO A 176 -10.18 -6.14 -22.66
C PRO A 176 -9.54 -4.97 -21.90
N LEU A 177 -8.49 -5.21 -21.12
CA LEU A 177 -7.91 -4.20 -20.23
C LEU A 177 -6.97 -3.24 -20.96
N TYR A 178 -6.13 -3.75 -21.87
CA TYR A 178 -5.09 -2.96 -22.52
C TYR A 178 -5.26 -2.94 -24.03
N GLU A 179 -4.59 -1.98 -24.68
CA GLU A 179 -4.44 -2.00 -26.13
C GLU A 179 -3.65 -3.23 -26.56
N SER A 180 -4.02 -3.82 -27.71
CA SER A 180 -3.30 -4.98 -28.23
C SER A 180 -1.84 -4.63 -28.50
N GLY A 181 -0.91 -5.34 -27.87
CA GLY A 181 0.52 -5.09 -28.04
C GLY A 181 1.16 -4.27 -26.92
N THR A 182 0.42 -3.88 -25.88
CA THR A 182 1.00 -3.26 -24.68
C THR A 182 2.01 -4.19 -24.03
N GLU A 183 3.25 -3.75 -23.83
CA GLU A 183 4.27 -4.54 -23.15
C GLU A 183 4.11 -4.40 -21.63
N ALA A 184 4.02 -5.52 -20.90
CA ALA A 184 3.94 -5.50 -19.43
C ALA A 184 5.17 -4.82 -18.80
N ASN A 185 6.32 -4.88 -19.47
CA ASN A 185 7.55 -4.23 -19.03
C ASN A 185 7.42 -2.69 -18.94
N ASP A 186 6.67 -2.07 -19.86
CA ASP A 186 6.44 -0.61 -19.84
C ASP A 186 5.59 -0.20 -18.64
N LEU A 187 4.56 -0.99 -18.34
CA LEU A 187 3.74 -0.82 -17.14
C LEU A 187 4.58 -1.01 -15.88
N ALA A 188 5.42 -2.06 -15.83
CA ALA A 188 6.27 -2.36 -14.70
C ALA A 188 7.28 -1.25 -14.42
N MET A 189 7.85 -0.61 -15.45
CA MET A 189 8.75 0.54 -15.28
C MET A 189 8.05 1.74 -14.64
N ASN A 190 6.84 2.09 -15.12
CA ASN A 190 6.04 3.18 -14.55
C ASN A 190 5.60 2.86 -13.12
N SER A 191 5.12 1.64 -12.88
CA SER A 191 4.73 1.16 -11.57
C SER A 191 5.90 1.21 -10.58
N LEU A 192 7.07 0.70 -10.96
CA LEU A 192 8.25 0.64 -10.10
C LEU A 192 8.71 2.04 -9.67
N LYS A 193 8.64 3.02 -10.58
CA LYS A 193 8.95 4.42 -10.24
C LYS A 193 7.98 4.96 -9.19
N ALA A 194 6.67 4.74 -9.36
CA ALA A 194 5.67 5.14 -8.36
C ALA A 194 5.84 4.37 -7.04
N PHE A 195 6.16 3.07 -7.09
CA PHE A 195 6.42 2.24 -5.91
C PHE A 195 7.54 2.84 -5.04
N TYR A 196 8.66 3.27 -5.63
CA TYR A 196 9.72 3.94 -4.89
C TYR A 196 9.34 5.33 -4.35
N GLU A 197 8.52 6.09 -5.08
CA GLU A 197 8.09 7.42 -4.64
C GLU A 197 7.17 7.37 -3.42
N PHE A 198 6.38 6.30 -3.28
CA PHE A 198 5.33 6.17 -2.27
C PHE A 198 5.66 5.21 -1.13
N ASN A 199 6.80 4.51 -1.16
CA ASN A 199 7.21 3.57 -0.12
C ASN A 199 8.61 3.89 0.42
N PRO A 200 8.95 3.50 1.66
CA PRO A 200 10.24 3.79 2.30
C PRO A 200 11.37 2.88 1.77
N ILE A 201 11.49 2.75 0.45
CA ILE A 201 12.55 2.02 -0.25
C ILE A 201 13.25 3.02 -1.17
N LYS A 202 14.57 3.15 -1.02
CA LYS A 202 15.34 4.07 -1.84
C LYS A 202 15.27 3.67 -3.31
N GLU A 203 14.92 4.63 -4.16
CA GLU A 203 14.88 4.45 -5.62
C GLU A 203 16.17 3.83 -6.17
N GLY A 204 16.02 2.84 -7.05
CA GLY A 204 17.11 2.08 -7.66
C GLY A 204 17.71 1.00 -6.76
N SER A 205 17.24 0.83 -5.52
CA SER A 205 17.61 -0.31 -4.69
C SER A 205 16.92 -1.58 -5.19
N LYS A 206 17.44 -2.76 -4.83
CA LYS A 206 16.74 -4.01 -5.11
C LYS A 206 15.50 -4.12 -4.22
N ILE A 207 14.38 -4.54 -4.78
CA ILE A 207 13.17 -4.88 -4.03
C ILE A 207 13.47 -6.09 -3.14
N TYR A 208 14.07 -7.12 -3.71
CA TYR A 208 14.50 -8.26 -2.92
C TYR A 208 15.66 -7.88 -1.99
N ARG A 209 15.54 -8.26 -0.72
CA ARG A 209 16.47 -7.90 0.35
C ARG A 209 16.21 -8.75 1.60
N SER A 210 17.05 -8.61 2.62
CA SER A 210 16.70 -9.07 3.97
C SER A 210 16.78 -7.92 4.98
N GLN A 211 16.00 -8.05 6.05
CA GLN A 211 16.03 -7.15 7.19
C GLN A 211 16.15 -7.95 8.48
N ARG A 212 17.24 -7.73 9.21
CA ARG A 212 17.41 -8.29 10.56
C ARG A 212 16.86 -7.33 11.61
N LEU A 213 16.14 -7.86 12.59
CA LEU A 213 15.51 -7.16 13.70
C LEU A 213 15.92 -7.85 14.99
N GLY A 214 16.99 -7.36 15.62
CA GLY A 214 17.55 -8.00 16.80
C GLY A 214 18.23 -9.34 16.49
N LYS A 215 18.45 -10.13 17.53
CA LYS A 215 19.03 -11.48 17.43
C LYS A 215 18.02 -12.54 16.98
N HIS A 216 16.72 -12.28 17.13
CA HIS A 216 15.67 -13.30 17.02
C HIS A 216 15.00 -13.39 15.65
N LEU A 217 15.04 -12.33 14.83
CA LEU A 217 14.28 -12.27 13.58
C LEU A 217 15.13 -11.74 12.42
N GLU A 218 15.09 -12.46 11.30
CA GLU A 218 15.50 -11.96 10.00
C GLU A 218 14.41 -12.27 8.98
N ILE A 219 14.01 -11.24 8.23
CA ILE A 219 12.94 -11.31 7.24
C ILE A 219 13.59 -11.25 5.86
N PHE A 220 13.24 -12.19 4.99
CA PHE A 220 13.64 -12.19 3.59
C PHE A 220 12.45 -11.70 2.75
N PHE A 221 12.69 -10.66 1.98
CA PHE A 221 11.76 -10.12 0.99
C PHE A 221 12.24 -10.64 -0.36
N PRO A 222 11.66 -11.72 -0.90
CA PRO A 222 11.90 -12.13 -2.27
C PRO A 222 11.27 -11.13 -3.26
N ASP A 223 11.63 -11.24 -4.54
CA ASP A 223 10.94 -10.55 -5.63
C ASP A 223 10.42 -11.62 -6.59
N TYR A 224 9.12 -11.90 -6.49
CA TYR A 224 8.47 -12.97 -7.23
C TYR A 224 7.99 -12.53 -8.63
N ARG A 225 8.19 -11.27 -9.02
CA ARG A 225 7.69 -10.73 -10.29
C ARG A 225 8.78 -10.33 -11.26
N SER A 226 9.79 -9.57 -10.82
CA SER A 226 10.80 -9.01 -11.75
C SER A 226 11.61 -10.07 -12.53
N TYR A 227 11.70 -11.29 -12.01
CA TYR A 227 12.64 -12.32 -12.50
C TYR A 227 11.98 -13.66 -12.82
N ARG A 228 10.65 -13.73 -12.79
CA ARG A 228 9.94 -15.00 -13.02
C ARG A 228 9.87 -15.35 -14.51
N ASP A 229 9.75 -16.64 -14.78
CA ASP A 229 9.35 -17.15 -16.09
C ASP A 229 7.85 -16.89 -16.36
N PRO A 230 7.40 -17.05 -17.62
CA PRO A 230 5.99 -16.99 -17.97
C PRO A 230 5.10 -17.87 -17.09
N ASN A 231 3.83 -17.46 -16.94
CA ASN A 231 2.84 -18.28 -16.24
C ASN A 231 2.76 -19.69 -16.86
N PRO A 232 2.61 -20.74 -16.04
CA PRO A 232 2.33 -22.06 -16.56
C PRO A 232 1.02 -22.02 -17.37
N GLY A 233 1.03 -22.63 -18.55
CA GLY A 233 -0.14 -22.77 -19.41
C GLY A 233 -1.08 -23.89 -19.01
#